data_AF-A0A354MRE8-F1
#
_entry.id   AF-A0A354MRE8-F1
#
_cell.length_a   1.000
_cell.length_b   1.000
_cell.length_c   1.000
_cell.angle_alpha   90.00
_cell.angle_beta   90.00
_cell.angle_gamma   90.00
#
_symmetry.space_group_name_H-M   'P 1'
#
loop_
_entity.id
_entity.type
_entity.pdbx_description
1 polymer ?
#
loop_
_entity_poly.entity_id
_entity_poly.type
_entity_poly.pdbx_seq_one_letter_code
_entity_poly.pdbx_strand_id
1 'polypeptide(L)'
;MKKSVLQAYARLIVRCGVNVQPGQEVMIHAGLDQPEFVELVVKEAYAAKAKKVIVEWSYQPLEKIHLRRQSLKTLGTVEAWERERQEHMCRVLPARIYLESDDPDGLKGMNLNKAAKARQLRYPILKPYRDRRENRDQWCIAAVPGKKWAKKVFPGLRTGTAVERLWQAILSASRVTEDPIAAWQAHNADLKARCDYLNGLHIRALHYKAANGTDLTVEMIPQAIWCGGREDSLQG
;
A
#
# COMPACT_ATOMS: atom_id res chain seq x y z
N MET A 1 0.35 5.61 22.09
CA MET A 1 1.68 5.19 21.59
C MET A 1 2.71 6.29 21.83
N LYS A 2 3.95 5.94 22.20
CA LYS A 2 5.05 6.92 22.35
C LYS A 2 5.39 7.54 20.99
N LYS A 3 5.59 8.86 20.94
CA LYS A 3 5.92 9.60 19.71
C LYS A 3 7.17 9.08 19.01
N SER A 4 8.20 8.69 19.77
CA SER A 4 9.44 8.13 19.23
C SER A 4 9.23 6.85 18.42
N VAL A 5 8.30 5.98 18.83
CA VAL A 5 7.97 4.74 18.11
C VAL A 5 7.28 5.04 16.78
N LEU A 6 6.36 6.01 16.77
CA LEU A 6 5.71 6.46 15.52
C LEU A 6 6.71 7.13 14.57
N GLN A 7 7.67 7.89 15.11
CA GLN A 7 8.77 8.45 14.31
C GLN A 7 9.67 7.36 13.72
N ALA A 8 9.96 6.30 14.47
CA ALA A 8 10.71 5.14 13.96
C ALA A 8 9.95 4.43 12.84
N TYR A 9 8.61 4.30 12.96
CA TYR A 9 7.78 3.73 11.90
C TYR A 9 7.73 4.61 10.65
N ALA A 10 7.56 5.93 10.80
CA ALA A 10 7.63 6.86 9.66
C ALA A 10 8.98 6.79 8.95
N ARG A 11 10.10 6.73 9.70
CA ARG A 11 11.45 6.50 9.18
C ARG A 11 11.58 5.19 8.42
N LEU A 12 11.03 4.12 8.96
CA LEU A 12 11.03 2.83 8.28
C LEU A 12 10.30 2.91 6.94
N ILE A 13 9.08 3.47 6.90
CA ILE A 13 8.30 3.63 5.66
C ILE A 13 9.09 4.43 4.61
N VAL A 14 9.65 5.57 5.00
CA VAL A 14 10.34 6.48 4.07
C VAL A 14 11.69 5.93 3.61
N ARG A 15 12.51 5.40 4.52
CA ARG A 15 13.91 5.03 4.22
C ARG A 15 14.10 3.57 3.82
N CYS A 16 13.18 2.69 4.20
CA CYS A 16 13.23 1.28 3.84
C CYS A 16 12.05 0.86 2.96
N GLY A 17 10.84 1.34 3.26
CA GLY A 17 9.63 0.96 2.52
C GLY A 17 9.66 1.45 1.07
N VAL A 18 9.78 2.76 0.87
CA VAL A 18 9.96 3.35 -0.47
C VAL A 18 11.41 3.75 -0.78
N ASN A 19 12.28 3.80 0.22
CA ASN A 19 13.69 4.22 0.08
C ASN A 19 13.85 5.54 -0.72
N VAL A 20 13.26 6.62 -0.19
CA VAL A 20 13.28 7.95 -0.83
C VAL A 20 14.71 8.40 -1.13
N GLN A 21 14.94 8.81 -2.38
CA GLN A 21 16.22 9.34 -2.84
C GLN A 21 16.26 10.88 -2.79
N PRO A 22 17.45 11.49 -2.61
CA PRO A 22 17.60 12.94 -2.68
C PRO A 22 17.07 13.52 -3.99
N GLY A 23 16.26 14.58 -3.91
CA GLY A 23 15.66 15.22 -5.08
C GLY A 23 14.44 14.51 -5.66
N GLN A 24 14.01 13.39 -5.09
CA GLN A 24 12.82 12.66 -5.54
C GLN A 24 11.53 13.37 -5.10
N GLU A 25 10.47 13.27 -5.91
CA GLU A 25 9.11 13.62 -5.45
C GLU A 25 8.52 12.47 -4.64
N VAL A 26 7.73 12.79 -3.63
CA VAL A 26 7.02 11.81 -2.81
C VAL A 26 5.52 12.13 -2.86
N MET A 27 4.70 11.10 -3.10
CA MET A 27 3.24 11.20 -3.06
C MET A 27 2.70 10.29 -1.96
N ILE A 28 2.02 10.87 -0.98
CA ILE A 28 1.44 10.16 0.16
C ILE A 28 -0.08 10.13 -0.02
N HIS A 29 -0.67 8.95 -0.10
CA HIS A 29 -2.12 8.76 -0.07
C HIS A 29 -2.53 8.39 1.36
N ALA A 30 -3.49 9.11 1.94
CA ALA A 30 -3.91 8.87 3.32
C ALA A 30 -5.40 9.16 3.54
N GLY A 31 -6.01 8.50 4.52
CA GLY A 31 -7.31 8.87 5.06
C GLY A 31 -7.23 10.07 6.01
N LEU A 32 -8.35 10.75 6.27
CA LEU A 32 -8.41 11.88 7.20
C LEU A 32 -8.29 11.50 8.69
N ASP A 33 -8.18 10.21 9.01
CA ASP A 33 -8.23 9.72 10.39
C ASP A 33 -6.98 10.01 11.22
N GLN A 34 -5.80 10.16 10.59
CA GLN A 34 -4.51 10.32 11.27
C GLN A 34 -3.58 11.39 10.66
N PRO A 35 -3.99 12.67 10.68
CA PRO A 35 -3.18 13.76 10.13
C PRO A 35 -1.83 13.92 10.87
N GLU A 36 -1.79 13.67 12.18
CA GLU A 36 -0.55 13.77 12.98
C GLU A 36 0.51 12.76 12.53
N PHE A 37 0.12 11.53 12.15
CA PHE A 37 1.07 10.54 11.65
C PHE A 37 1.54 10.88 10.23
N VAL A 38 0.64 11.37 9.37
CA VAL A 38 0.99 11.87 8.03
C VAL A 38 2.04 12.98 8.13
N GLU A 39 1.90 13.90 9.10
CA GLU A 39 2.89 14.94 9.36
C GLU A 39 4.29 14.36 9.68
N LEU A 40 4.36 13.26 10.44
CA LEU A 40 5.63 12.58 10.72
C LEU A 40 6.25 12.00 9.45
N VAL A 41 5.45 11.37 8.59
CA VAL A 41 5.92 10.81 7.30
C VAL A 41 6.41 11.92 6.36
N VAL A 42 5.69 13.04 6.28
CA VAL A 42 6.10 14.21 5.49
C VAL A 42 7.43 14.79 5.99
N LYS A 43 7.58 14.98 7.31
CA LYS A 43 8.82 15.47 7.91
C LYS A 43 10.00 14.56 7.58
N GLU A 44 9.79 13.25 7.67
CA GLU A 44 10.84 12.28 7.38
C GLU A 44 11.19 12.21 5.89
N ALA A 45 10.20 12.35 4.99
CA ALA A 45 10.45 12.44 3.55
C ALA A 45 11.34 13.64 3.19
N TYR A 46 11.10 14.81 3.79
CA TYR A 46 11.99 15.97 3.63
C TYR A 46 13.35 15.75 4.32
N ALA A 47 13.41 15.07 5.46
CA ALA A 47 14.68 14.67 6.10
C ALA A 47 15.47 13.65 5.26
N ALA A 48 14.80 12.91 4.35
CA ALA A 48 15.42 12.09 3.31
C ALA A 48 15.76 12.88 2.03
N LYS A 49 15.65 14.21 2.07
CA LYS A 49 15.96 15.14 0.97
C LYS A 49 15.00 15.05 -0.23
N ALA A 50 13.75 14.64 -0.03
CA ALA A 50 12.72 14.80 -1.05
C ALA A 50 12.61 16.28 -1.46
N LYS A 51 12.51 16.56 -2.77
CA LYS A 51 12.36 17.95 -3.26
C LYS A 51 10.93 18.48 -3.10
N LYS A 52 9.95 17.57 -3.08
CA LYS A 52 8.52 17.89 -3.03
C LYS A 52 7.77 16.72 -2.45
N VAL A 53 6.89 17.00 -1.49
CA VAL A 53 5.97 16.01 -0.91
C VAL A 53 4.54 16.45 -1.18
N ILE A 54 3.74 15.58 -1.77
CA ILE A 54 2.32 15.78 -2.08
C ILE A 54 1.52 14.84 -1.18
N VAL A 55 0.46 15.35 -0.54
CA VAL A 55 -0.47 14.51 0.23
C VAL A 55 -1.83 14.51 -0.45
N GLU A 56 -2.33 13.32 -0.74
CA GLU A 56 -3.65 13.09 -1.29
C GLU A 56 -4.56 12.46 -0.24
N TRP A 57 -5.58 13.21 0.13
CA TRP A 57 -6.54 12.79 1.14
C TRP A 57 -7.70 12.04 0.51
N SER A 58 -8.08 10.95 1.17
CA SER A 58 -9.28 10.19 0.86
C SER A 58 -10.22 10.18 2.06
N TYR A 59 -11.52 10.03 1.79
CA TYR A 59 -12.54 9.96 2.83
C TYR A 59 -13.73 9.13 2.34
N GLN A 60 -13.80 7.86 2.77
CA GLN A 60 -14.80 6.88 2.31
C GLN A 60 -16.25 7.37 2.35
N PRO A 61 -16.72 8.17 3.33
CA PRO A 61 -18.09 8.70 3.31
C PRO A 61 -18.41 9.54 2.06
N LEU A 62 -17.44 10.28 1.50
CA LEU A 62 -17.64 10.99 0.23
C LEU A 62 -17.71 10.02 -0.94
N GLU A 63 -16.89 8.96 -0.95
CA GLU A 63 -16.98 7.91 -1.96
C GLU A 63 -18.38 7.26 -1.98
N LYS A 64 -18.98 6.98 -0.80
CA LYS A 64 -20.37 6.49 -0.73
C LYS A 64 -21.35 7.47 -1.36
N ILE A 65 -21.19 8.77 -1.11
CA ILE A 65 -22.06 9.81 -1.68
C ILE A 65 -21.90 9.83 -3.21
N HIS A 66 -20.67 9.80 -3.73
CA HIS A 66 -20.41 9.76 -5.17
C HIS A 66 -20.99 8.50 -5.82
N LEU A 67 -20.76 7.32 -5.26
CA LEU A 67 -21.31 6.06 -5.75
C LEU A 67 -22.85 6.07 -5.79
N ARG A 68 -23.49 6.71 -4.80
CA ARG A 68 -24.95 6.84 -4.75
C ARG A 68 -25.48 7.86 -5.76
N ARG A 69 -24.82 9.01 -5.92
CA ARG A 69 -25.37 10.18 -6.64
C ARG A 69 -24.93 10.28 -8.09
N GLN A 70 -23.70 9.91 -8.44
CA GLN A 70 -23.19 10.06 -9.80
C GLN A 70 -23.70 8.95 -10.72
N SER A 71 -23.82 9.24 -12.02
CA SER A 71 -24.16 8.20 -13.01
C SER A 71 -22.98 7.22 -13.21
N LEU A 72 -23.25 6.03 -13.76
CA LEU A 72 -22.16 5.12 -14.15
C LEU A 72 -21.23 5.77 -15.19
N LYS A 73 -21.77 6.54 -16.14
CA LYS A 73 -20.99 7.28 -17.14
C LYS A 73 -20.02 8.23 -16.43
N THR A 74 -20.50 9.06 -15.52
CA THR A 74 -19.68 10.01 -14.75
C THR A 74 -18.59 9.31 -13.95
N LEU A 75 -18.93 8.24 -13.21
CA LEU A 75 -17.94 7.47 -12.43
C LEU A 75 -16.93 6.73 -13.33
N GLY A 76 -17.31 6.41 -14.56
CA GLY A 76 -16.49 5.70 -15.54
C GLY A 76 -15.63 6.61 -16.42
N THR A 77 -15.88 7.92 -16.43
CA THR A 77 -15.08 8.89 -17.17
C THR A 77 -13.73 9.08 -16.48
N VAL A 78 -12.66 9.19 -17.26
CA VAL A 78 -11.35 9.69 -16.82
C VAL A 78 -11.17 11.06 -17.44
N GLU A 79 -11.26 12.09 -16.61
CA GLU A 79 -11.19 13.49 -17.04
C GLU A 79 -9.78 13.87 -17.53
N ALA A 80 -9.66 14.96 -18.29
CA ALA A 80 -8.39 15.41 -18.84
C ALA A 80 -7.33 15.67 -17.75
N TRP A 81 -7.72 16.32 -16.65
CA TRP A 81 -6.82 16.60 -15.53
C TRP A 81 -6.30 15.32 -14.84
N GLU A 82 -7.10 14.25 -14.83
CA GLU A 82 -6.67 12.96 -14.28
C GLU A 82 -5.60 12.34 -15.16
N ARG A 83 -5.74 12.46 -16.48
CA ARG A 83 -4.76 11.97 -17.46
C ARG A 83 -3.44 12.71 -17.34
N GLU A 84 -3.48 14.04 -17.23
CA GLU A 84 -2.28 14.85 -17.02
C GLU A 84 -1.57 14.51 -15.70
N ARG A 85 -2.34 14.24 -14.64
CA ARG A 85 -1.77 13.75 -13.38
C ARG A 85 -1.07 12.40 -13.57
N GLN A 86 -1.68 11.45 -14.29
CA GLN A 86 -1.03 10.18 -14.59
C GLN A 86 0.22 10.36 -15.46
N GLU A 87 0.20 11.26 -16.44
CA GLU A 87 1.36 11.58 -17.28
C GLU A 87 2.51 12.17 -16.46
N HIS A 88 2.21 13.10 -15.54
CA HIS A 88 3.20 13.62 -14.61
C HIS A 88 3.85 12.51 -13.79
N MET A 89 3.07 11.57 -13.26
CA MET A 89 3.61 10.43 -12.52
C MET A 89 4.48 9.52 -13.39
N CYS A 90 4.16 9.32 -14.67
CA CYS A 90 5.00 8.56 -15.59
C CYS A 90 6.32 9.26 -15.91
N ARG A 91 6.32 10.59 -15.97
CA ARG A 91 7.52 11.40 -16.26
C ARG A 91 8.44 11.52 -15.05
N VAL A 92 7.87 11.72 -13.87
CA VAL A 92 8.64 12.07 -12.66
C VAL A 92 8.91 10.87 -11.75
N LEU A 93 8.09 9.80 -11.84
CA LEU A 93 8.21 8.59 -11.03
C LEU A 93 8.34 8.89 -9.52
N PRO A 94 7.34 9.59 -8.92
CA PRO A 94 7.38 9.89 -7.49
C PRO A 94 7.38 8.59 -6.67
N ALA A 95 8.07 8.58 -5.54
CA ALA A 95 7.91 7.52 -4.54
C ALA A 95 6.50 7.60 -3.94
N ARG A 96 5.74 6.50 -4.01
CA ARG A 96 4.33 6.46 -3.58
C ARG A 96 4.17 5.75 -2.24
N ILE A 97 3.63 6.43 -1.25
CA ILE A 97 3.31 5.87 0.06
C ILE A 97 1.78 5.83 0.21
N TYR A 98 1.23 4.66 0.49
CA TYR A 98 -0.18 4.49 0.83
C TYR A 98 -0.29 4.20 2.33
N LEU A 99 -0.90 5.11 3.08
CA LEU A 99 -1.22 4.92 4.49
C LEU A 99 -2.65 4.40 4.61
N GLU A 100 -2.79 3.09 4.67
CA GLU A 100 -4.08 2.40 4.68
C GLU A 100 -4.71 2.43 6.07
N SER A 101 -5.92 2.97 6.16
CA SER A 101 -6.65 3.16 7.42
C SER A 101 -8.16 2.94 7.28
N ASP A 102 -8.61 2.51 6.11
CA ASP A 102 -10.01 2.45 5.74
C ASP A 102 -10.84 1.52 6.64
N ASP A 103 -12.12 1.86 6.79
CA ASP A 103 -13.09 0.94 7.36
C ASP A 103 -13.33 -0.23 6.40
N PRO A 104 -13.12 -1.49 6.81
CA PRO A 104 -13.44 -2.65 5.97
C PRO A 104 -14.92 -2.68 5.55
N ASP A 105 -15.81 -2.11 6.37
CA ASP A 105 -17.24 -1.99 6.05
C ASP A 105 -17.60 -0.62 5.44
N GLY A 106 -16.61 0.18 5.05
CA GLY A 106 -16.78 1.57 4.60
C GLY A 106 -17.82 1.71 3.49
N LEU A 107 -17.78 0.82 2.50
CA LEU A 107 -18.72 0.80 1.37
C LEU A 107 -19.95 -0.09 1.58
N LYS A 108 -20.20 -0.60 2.79
CA LYS A 108 -21.37 -1.42 3.10
C LYS A 108 -22.67 -0.72 2.68
N GLY A 109 -23.52 -1.46 1.99
CA GLY A 109 -24.80 -1.00 1.44
C GLY A 109 -24.70 -0.20 0.13
N MET A 110 -23.52 -0.07 -0.48
CA MET A 110 -23.37 0.54 -1.80
C MET A 110 -23.54 -0.50 -2.93
N ASN A 111 -23.91 -0.03 -4.11
CA ASN A 111 -23.96 -0.86 -5.31
C ASN A 111 -22.53 -1.14 -5.80
N LEU A 112 -21.94 -2.24 -5.32
CA LEU A 112 -20.57 -2.65 -5.67
C LEU A 112 -20.44 -3.02 -7.15
N ASN A 113 -21.51 -3.50 -7.80
CA ASN A 113 -21.52 -3.78 -9.24
C ASN A 113 -21.35 -2.48 -10.05
N LYS A 114 -21.99 -1.38 -9.64
CA LYS A 114 -21.80 -0.06 -10.26
C LYS A 114 -20.37 0.43 -10.07
N ALA A 115 -19.79 0.27 -8.87
CA ALA A 115 -18.39 0.62 -8.60
C ALA A 115 -17.42 -0.20 -9.46
N ALA A 116 -17.63 -1.51 -9.57
CA ALA A 116 -16.83 -2.40 -10.41
C ALA A 116 -16.92 -2.02 -11.90
N LYS A 117 -18.13 -1.78 -12.42
CA LYS A 117 -18.33 -1.33 -13.82
C LYS A 117 -17.66 0.02 -14.08
N ALA A 118 -17.74 0.97 -13.16
CA ALA A 118 -17.04 2.25 -13.29
C ALA A 118 -15.52 2.06 -13.39
N ARG A 119 -14.93 1.20 -12.54
CA ARG A 119 -13.50 0.85 -12.61
C ARG A 119 -13.14 0.18 -13.92
N GLN A 120 -13.99 -0.72 -14.44
CA GLN A 120 -13.79 -1.36 -15.74
C GLN A 120 -13.78 -0.35 -16.90
N LEU A 121 -14.64 0.67 -16.88
CA LEU A 121 -14.64 1.73 -17.90
C LEU A 121 -13.37 2.57 -17.86
N ARG A 122 -12.83 2.83 -16.66
CA ARG A 122 -11.60 3.61 -16.47
C ARG A 122 -10.33 2.82 -16.79
N TYR A 123 -10.36 1.51 -16.62
CA TYR A 123 -9.17 0.66 -16.69
C TYR A 123 -8.40 0.74 -18.02
N PRO A 124 -9.02 0.64 -19.22
CA PRO A 124 -8.29 0.72 -20.49
C PRO A 124 -7.55 2.06 -20.69
N ILE A 125 -8.06 3.13 -20.09
CA ILE A 125 -7.44 4.46 -20.16
C ILE A 125 -6.24 4.56 -19.21
N LEU A 126 -6.36 4.02 -17.99
CA LEU A 126 -5.34 4.14 -16.95
C LEU A 126 -4.24 3.08 -17.07
N LYS A 127 -4.54 1.91 -17.63
CA LYS A 127 -3.60 0.79 -17.77
C LYS A 127 -2.29 1.19 -18.48
N PRO A 128 -2.29 1.89 -19.63
CA PRO A 128 -1.05 2.30 -20.30
C PRO A 128 -0.14 3.19 -19.44
N TYR A 129 -0.71 3.99 -18.54
CA TYR A 129 0.07 4.77 -17.58
C TYR A 129 0.69 3.90 -16.49
N ARG A 130 -0.07 2.92 -15.97
CA ARG A 130 0.45 1.96 -14.99
C ARG A 130 1.59 1.13 -15.60
N ASP A 131 1.38 0.59 -16.79
CA ASP A 131 2.39 -0.23 -17.48
C ASP A 131 3.70 0.55 -17.72
N ARG A 132 3.62 1.87 -18.02
CA ARG A 132 4.81 2.73 -18.16
C ARG A 132 5.60 2.95 -16.86
N ARG A 133 4.97 2.75 -15.70
CA ARG A 133 5.56 2.90 -14.37
C ARG A 133 5.91 1.58 -13.70
N GLU A 134 5.38 0.47 -14.21
CA GLU A 134 5.60 -0.87 -13.66
C GLU A 134 7.11 -1.13 -13.47
N ASN A 135 7.49 -1.53 -12.26
CA ASN A 135 8.87 -1.74 -11.81
C ASN A 135 9.81 -0.52 -12.01
N ARG A 136 9.28 0.69 -12.21
CA ARG A 136 10.05 1.93 -12.36
C ARG A 136 9.82 2.93 -11.26
N ASP A 137 8.63 2.93 -10.65
CA ASP A 137 8.36 3.72 -9.45
C ASP A 137 8.47 2.86 -8.18
N GLN A 138 8.93 3.48 -7.09
CA GLN A 138 8.95 2.87 -5.77
C GLN A 138 7.59 3.09 -5.11
N TRP A 139 7.04 2.06 -4.48
CA TRP A 139 5.79 2.20 -3.74
C TRP A 139 5.76 1.33 -2.48
N CYS A 140 5.07 1.81 -1.45
CA CYS A 140 4.89 1.10 -0.19
C CYS A 140 3.45 1.30 0.29
N ILE A 141 2.82 0.21 0.73
CA ILE A 141 1.55 0.26 1.45
C ILE A 141 1.85 -0.03 2.92
N ALA A 142 1.52 0.92 3.79
CA ALA A 142 1.74 0.83 5.22
C ALA A 142 0.41 1.02 5.95
N ALA A 143 0.12 0.14 6.90
CA ALA A 143 -1.09 0.24 7.69
C ALA A 143 -0.97 1.33 8.77
N VAL A 144 -2.08 2.03 9.02
CA VAL A 144 -2.25 3.05 10.07
C VAL A 144 -3.68 2.88 10.64
N PRO A 145 -3.87 2.77 11.97
CA PRO A 145 -5.17 2.34 12.50
C PRO A 145 -6.30 3.37 12.35
N GLY A 146 -7.25 3.10 11.46
CA GLY A 146 -8.54 3.82 11.45
C GLY A 146 -9.40 3.44 12.66
N LYS A 147 -10.19 4.38 13.19
CA LYS A 147 -11.04 4.14 14.37
C LYS A 147 -12.05 3.01 14.14
N LYS A 148 -12.69 2.98 12.97
CA LYS A 148 -13.67 1.96 12.61
C LYS A 148 -13.02 0.61 12.35
N TRP A 149 -11.89 0.60 11.65
CA TRP A 149 -11.09 -0.62 11.45
C TRP A 149 -10.66 -1.25 12.78
N ALA A 150 -10.12 -0.44 13.70
CA ALA A 150 -9.74 -0.90 15.03
C ALA A 150 -10.91 -1.51 15.81
N LYS A 151 -12.10 -0.88 15.74
CA LYS A 151 -13.33 -1.39 16.38
C LYS A 151 -13.83 -2.69 15.76
N LYS A 152 -13.53 -2.95 14.48
CA LYS A 152 -13.88 -4.19 13.80
C LYS A 152 -12.96 -5.34 14.20
N VAL A 153 -11.65 -5.08 14.29
CA VAL A 153 -10.64 -6.07 14.69
C VAL A 153 -10.76 -6.42 16.18
N PHE A 154 -11.02 -5.41 17.02
CA PHE A 154 -11.16 -5.58 18.47
C PHE A 154 -12.57 -5.20 18.94
N PRO A 155 -13.58 -6.05 18.65
CA PRO A 155 -14.93 -5.82 19.12
C PRO A 155 -14.96 -5.79 20.65
N GLY A 156 -15.85 -4.97 21.23
CA GLY A 156 -15.99 -4.82 22.69
C GLY A 156 -15.03 -3.82 23.35
N LEU A 157 -13.86 -3.51 22.78
CA LEU A 157 -12.95 -2.53 23.36
C LEU A 157 -13.42 -1.07 23.15
N ARG A 158 -13.12 -0.17 24.08
CA ARG A 158 -13.28 1.28 23.86
C ARG A 158 -12.45 1.73 22.66
N THR A 159 -12.95 2.66 21.84
CA THR A 159 -12.30 3.08 20.58
C THR A 159 -10.82 3.43 20.74
N GLY A 160 -10.46 4.23 21.75
CA GLY A 160 -9.05 4.58 21.98
C GLY A 160 -8.16 3.37 22.26
N THR A 161 -8.64 2.43 23.08
CA THR A 161 -7.93 1.18 23.39
C THR A 161 -7.86 0.25 22.19
N ALA A 162 -8.91 0.18 21.36
CA ALA A 162 -8.91 -0.59 20.12
C ALA A 162 -7.85 -0.04 19.14
N VAL A 163 -7.77 1.29 18.98
CA VAL A 163 -6.77 1.95 18.13
C VAL A 163 -5.36 1.67 18.64
N GLU A 164 -5.15 1.72 19.95
CA GLU A 164 -3.86 1.39 20.55
C GLU A 164 -3.46 -0.08 20.33
N ARG A 165 -4.39 -1.02 20.51
CA ARG A 165 -4.16 -2.44 20.21
C ARG A 165 -3.84 -2.68 18.74
N LEU A 166 -4.52 -1.99 17.84
CA LEU A 166 -4.24 -2.10 16.41
C LEU A 166 -2.87 -1.48 16.06
N TRP A 167 -2.49 -0.36 16.68
CA TRP A 167 -1.14 0.18 16.56
C TRP A 167 -0.09 -0.86 16.99
N GLN A 168 -0.27 -1.52 18.13
CA GLN A 168 0.66 -2.56 18.60
C GLN A 168 0.81 -3.70 17.58
N ALA A 169 -0.30 -4.19 17.05
CA ALA A 169 -0.30 -5.25 16.03
C ALA A 169 0.42 -4.80 14.75
N ILE A 170 0.14 -3.60 14.25
CA ILE A 170 0.79 -3.03 13.06
C ILE A 170 2.30 -2.89 13.29
N LEU A 171 2.72 -2.29 14.39
CA LEU A 171 4.14 -2.02 14.66
C LEU A 171 4.92 -3.33 14.85
N SER A 172 4.30 -4.33 15.48
CA SER A 172 4.87 -5.67 15.62
C SER A 172 5.04 -6.35 14.25
N ALA A 173 3.98 -6.37 13.42
CA ALA A 173 4.03 -6.97 12.09
C ALA A 173 5.02 -6.25 11.16
N SER A 174 5.11 -4.93 11.28
CA SER A 174 6.06 -4.09 10.53
C SER A 174 7.48 -4.10 11.12
N ARG A 175 7.78 -4.93 12.13
CA ARG A 175 9.11 -5.02 12.77
C ARG A 175 9.67 -3.68 13.23
N VAL A 176 8.83 -2.82 13.80
CA VAL A 176 9.27 -1.58 14.44
C VAL A 176 9.89 -1.91 15.79
N THR A 177 11.16 -2.33 15.75
CA THR A 177 12.02 -2.65 16.88
C THR A 177 12.84 -1.40 17.29
N GLU A 178 13.91 -1.59 18.07
CA GLU A 178 14.86 -0.52 18.39
C GLU A 178 15.62 -0.02 17.15
N ASP A 179 16.00 -0.92 16.24
CA ASP A 179 16.51 -0.61 14.90
C ASP A 179 15.66 -1.30 13.81
N PRO A 180 14.56 -0.66 13.38
CA PRO A 180 13.68 -1.23 12.37
C PRO A 180 14.35 -1.45 11.01
N ILE A 181 15.36 -0.63 10.66
CA ILE A 181 16.03 -0.72 9.36
C ILE A 181 16.88 -1.97 9.32
N ALA A 182 17.70 -2.20 10.35
CA ALA A 182 18.49 -3.43 10.47
C ALA A 182 17.60 -4.68 10.50
N ALA A 183 16.46 -4.63 11.22
CA ALA A 183 15.51 -5.73 11.25
C ALA A 183 14.93 -6.07 9.87
N TRP A 184 14.63 -5.06 9.04
CA TRP A 184 14.16 -5.27 7.67
C TRP A 184 15.25 -5.70 6.70
N GLN A 185 16.50 -5.25 6.88
CA GLN A 185 17.63 -5.75 6.10
C GLN A 185 17.83 -7.25 6.31
N ALA A 186 17.84 -7.70 7.57
CA ALA A 186 17.95 -9.12 7.90
C ALA A 186 16.74 -9.92 7.37
N HIS A 187 15.53 -9.38 7.49
CA HIS A 187 14.33 -10.04 6.97
C HIS A 187 14.35 -10.18 5.45
N ASN A 188 14.75 -9.13 4.73
CA ASN A 188 14.88 -9.16 3.27
C ASN A 188 15.95 -10.16 2.82
N ALA A 189 17.06 -10.30 3.56
CA ALA A 189 18.08 -11.30 3.26
C ALA A 189 17.56 -12.73 3.42
N ASP A 190 16.80 -13.04 4.47
CA ASP A 190 16.17 -14.36 4.65
C ASP A 190 15.16 -14.66 3.54
N LEU A 191 14.30 -13.69 3.18
CA LEU A 191 13.34 -13.85 2.09
C LEU A 191 14.02 -14.07 0.74
N LYS A 192 15.09 -13.30 0.45
CA LYS A 192 15.88 -13.46 -0.78
C LYS A 192 16.49 -14.85 -0.88
N ALA A 193 17.09 -15.36 0.20
CA ALA A 193 17.66 -16.71 0.23
C ALA A 193 16.61 -17.80 -0.06
N ARG A 194 15.39 -17.65 0.49
CA ARG A 194 14.27 -18.57 0.20
C ARG A 194 13.81 -18.48 -1.25
N CYS A 195 13.70 -17.28 -1.81
CA CYS A 195 13.34 -17.08 -3.21
C CYS A 195 14.39 -17.69 -4.14
N ASP A 196 15.68 -17.48 -3.85
CA ASP A 196 16.78 -18.06 -4.63
C ASP A 196 16.75 -19.59 -4.59
N TYR A 197 16.51 -20.18 -3.42
CA TYR A 197 16.31 -21.61 -3.28
C TYR A 197 15.14 -22.11 -4.14
N LEU A 198 13.96 -21.49 -4.04
CA LEU A 198 12.78 -21.90 -4.80
C LEU A 198 12.95 -21.72 -6.32
N ASN A 199 13.63 -20.65 -6.74
CA ASN A 199 13.94 -20.41 -8.15
C ASN A 199 14.93 -21.45 -8.71
N GLY A 200 15.86 -21.95 -7.88
CA GLY A 200 16.78 -23.02 -8.25
C GLY A 200 16.13 -24.41 -8.37
N LEU A 201 14.92 -24.61 -7.84
CA LEU A 201 14.20 -25.89 -7.92
C LEU A 201 13.47 -26.10 -9.25
N HIS A 202 13.26 -25.06 -10.05
CA HIS A 202 12.49 -25.13 -11.30
C HIS A 202 11.12 -25.82 -11.14
N ILE A 203 10.39 -25.45 -10.08
CA ILE A 203 9.12 -26.08 -9.69
C ILE A 203 8.10 -25.98 -10.83
N ARG A 204 7.58 -27.13 -11.28
CA ARG A 204 6.51 -27.19 -12.30
C ARG A 204 5.12 -26.97 -11.71
N ALA A 205 4.86 -27.48 -10.51
CA ALA A 205 3.56 -27.36 -9.87
C ALA A 205 3.67 -27.42 -8.34
N LEU A 206 2.70 -26.82 -7.67
CA LEU A 206 2.53 -26.87 -6.22
C LEU A 206 1.23 -27.63 -5.92
N HIS A 207 1.32 -28.66 -5.07
CA HIS A 207 0.17 -29.44 -4.63
C HIS A 207 -0.15 -29.14 -3.18
N TYR A 208 -1.26 -28.44 -2.94
CA TYR A 208 -1.72 -28.05 -1.63
C TYR A 208 -2.76 -29.05 -1.10
N LYS A 209 -2.50 -29.60 0.09
CA LYS A 209 -3.46 -30.43 0.83
C LYS A 209 -3.71 -29.89 2.22
N ALA A 210 -4.98 -29.84 2.62
CA ALA A 210 -5.37 -29.50 3.98
C ALA A 210 -6.57 -30.31 4.45
N ALA A 211 -6.66 -30.55 5.76
CA ALA A 211 -7.71 -31.37 6.38
C ALA A 211 -9.14 -30.80 6.21
N ASN A 212 -9.28 -29.53 5.83
CA ASN A 212 -10.56 -28.90 5.53
C ASN A 212 -11.10 -29.24 4.11
N GLY A 213 -10.44 -30.16 3.39
CA GLY A 213 -10.86 -30.60 2.06
C GLY A 213 -10.16 -29.89 0.90
N THR A 214 -9.20 -29.01 1.16
CA THR A 214 -8.36 -28.46 0.07
C THR A 214 -7.48 -29.58 -0.50
N ASP A 215 -7.67 -29.86 -1.78
CA ASP A 215 -6.76 -30.65 -2.62
C ASP A 215 -6.64 -29.91 -3.96
N LEU A 216 -5.58 -29.10 -4.10
CA LEU A 216 -5.42 -28.16 -5.22
C LEU A 216 -4.02 -28.27 -5.80
N THR A 217 -3.93 -28.49 -7.10
CA THR A 217 -2.66 -28.39 -7.85
C THR A 217 -2.65 -27.11 -8.67
N VAL A 218 -1.58 -26.31 -8.53
CA VAL A 218 -1.34 -25.09 -9.30
C VAL A 218 -0.07 -25.29 -10.13
N GLU A 219 -0.20 -25.30 -11.45
CA GLU A 219 0.94 -25.33 -12.36
C GLU A 219 1.57 -23.94 -12.54
N MET A 220 2.88 -23.92 -12.71
CA MET A 220 3.67 -22.71 -12.91
C MET A 220 3.83 -22.43 -14.41
N ILE A 221 3.82 -21.16 -14.79
CA ILE A 221 4.26 -20.76 -16.13
C ILE A 221 5.78 -20.98 -16.27
N PRO A 222 6.30 -21.27 -17.49
CA PRO A 222 7.72 -21.60 -17.69
C PRO A 222 8.71 -20.54 -17.17
N GLN A 223 8.32 -19.27 -17.25
CA GLN A 223 9.09 -18.10 -16.83
C GLN A 223 8.79 -17.61 -15.41
N ALA A 224 8.14 -18.44 -14.58
CA ALA A 224 7.79 -18.05 -13.23
C ALA A 224 9.04 -17.77 -12.38
N ILE A 225 8.96 -16.71 -11.57
CA ILE A 225 10.00 -16.32 -10.62
C ILE A 225 9.33 -16.13 -9.26
N TRP A 226 9.90 -16.76 -8.23
CA TRP A 226 9.57 -16.52 -6.84
C TRP A 226 10.19 -15.20 -6.41
N CYS A 227 9.35 -14.28 -5.95
CA CYS A 227 9.72 -12.97 -5.43
C CYS A 227 9.28 -12.84 -3.97
N GLY A 228 10.03 -12.06 -3.18
CA GLY A 228 9.68 -11.80 -1.79
C GLY A 228 10.64 -10.81 -1.13
N GLY A 229 10.08 -9.91 -0.30
CA GLY A 229 10.83 -8.87 0.40
C GLY A 229 11.01 -7.61 -0.44
N ARG A 230 12.24 -7.09 -0.48
CA ARG A 230 12.61 -5.94 -1.31
C ARG A 230 12.61 -6.32 -2.80
N GLU A 231 12.20 -5.37 -3.62
CA GLU A 231 12.41 -5.40 -5.07
C GLU A 231 13.30 -4.23 -5.50
N ASP A 232 14.00 -4.42 -6.61
CA ASP A 232 14.80 -3.38 -7.25
C ASP A 232 14.01 -2.81 -8.43
N SER A 233 14.07 -1.49 -8.58
CA SER A 233 13.48 -0.87 -9.75
C SER A 233 14.33 -1.20 -10.99
N LEU A 234 13.75 -1.06 -12.18
CA LEU A 234 14.49 -1.18 -13.44
C LEU A 234 15.62 -0.14 -13.59
N GLN A 235 15.70 0.86 -12.69
CA GLN A 235 16.74 1.88 -12.68
C GLN A 235 17.87 1.55 -11.68
N GLY A 236 17.78 0.43 -10.96
CA GLY A 236 18.59 0.15 -9.77
C GLY A 236 18.01 0.77 -8.51
#